data_AF-A0A6V8MET1-F1
#
_entry.id   AF-A0A6V8MET1-F1
#
_cell.length_a   1.000
_cell.length_b   1.000
_cell.length_c   1.000
_cell.angle_alpha   90.00
_cell.angle_beta   90.00
_cell.angle_gamma   90.00
#
_symmetry.space_group_name_H-M   'P 1'
#
loop_
_entity.id
_entity.type
_entity.pdbx_description
1 polymer ?
#
loop_
_entity_poly.entity_id
_entity_poly.type
_entity_poly.pdbx_seq_one_letter_code
_entity_poly.pdbx_strand_id
1 'polypeptide(L)'
;MNSNQHTQTRRGTRLAAAALCASLFIAGCGGGGGTPGAVNGVVPNVTPFAGNSYNLTSDNYGMASPTYLAASSSPLGVVLRSALATSLTDPDFKTVTRIDIPAGVPPRGSYALGSAGPGTPAFPGAVYFFNGHQSTLLRTVGGTISFSSFGANPGDRVTGSFSALVEDGADSATPKATYTIAASFDFLNETSGAVLPAPAAAGAAAPSYDAKCASCHALGSYDTTTQGTASDLALKGGKLTAQFGSDLPSHQGVTLAPGELSALKVMLNAY
;
A
#
# COMPACT_ATOMS: atom_id res chain seq x y z
N MET A 1 49.44 79.89 -10.31
CA MET A 1 50.29 79.69 -9.11
C MET A 1 49.34 79.30 -7.99
N ASN A 2 49.26 78.00 -7.68
CA ASN A 2 49.78 77.36 -6.45
C ASN A 2 49.12 77.93 -5.17
N SER A 3 48.61 77.17 -4.20
CA SER A 3 48.76 75.75 -3.89
C SER A 3 47.66 75.34 -2.90
N ASN A 4 47.30 74.06 -2.96
CA ASN A 4 46.65 73.26 -1.92
C ASN A 4 47.27 73.41 -0.53
N GLN A 5 46.44 73.33 0.54
CA GLN A 5 46.61 72.45 1.72
C GLN A 5 45.22 72.24 2.38
N HIS A 6 44.65 71.04 2.32
CA HIS A 6 44.71 69.96 3.33
C HIS A 6 44.07 70.29 4.69
N THR A 7 42.89 69.70 4.94
CA THR A 7 42.54 69.22 6.29
C THR A 7 41.80 67.88 6.15
N GLN A 8 42.24 66.93 6.97
CA GLN A 8 41.98 65.50 6.93
C GLN A 8 41.11 65.11 8.14
N THR A 9 40.52 63.91 8.07
CA THR A 9 39.87 63.13 9.16
C THR A 9 38.39 63.46 9.43
N ARG A 10 37.45 62.52 9.61
CA ARG A 10 37.52 61.12 10.05
C ARG A 10 36.58 60.19 9.27
N ARG A 11 37.06 58.95 9.12
CA ARG A 11 36.33 57.75 8.71
C ARG A 11 35.22 57.43 9.71
N GLY A 12 34.06 57.05 9.18
CA GLY A 12 32.96 56.45 9.92
C GLY A 12 32.21 55.49 9.00
N THR A 13 32.84 54.37 8.68
CA THR A 13 32.27 53.25 7.93
C THR A 13 31.12 52.66 8.75
N ARG A 14 29.88 53.05 8.46
CA ARG A 14 28.70 52.31 8.91
C ARG A 14 28.44 51.20 7.89
N LEU A 15 29.03 50.04 8.15
CA LEU A 15 28.47 48.77 7.69
C LEU A 15 27.08 48.63 8.32
N ALA A 16 26.04 48.99 7.59
CA ALA A 16 24.72 48.42 7.83
C ALA A 16 24.68 47.12 7.04
N ALA A 17 24.87 46.01 7.75
CA ALA A 17 24.60 44.69 7.23
C ALA A 17 23.13 44.63 6.81
N ALA A 18 22.89 44.66 5.50
CA ALA A 18 21.64 44.18 4.95
C ALA A 18 21.61 42.67 5.20
N ALA A 19 20.97 42.25 6.28
CA ALA A 19 20.52 40.87 6.43
C ALA A 19 19.50 40.63 5.31
N LEU A 20 19.98 40.16 4.17
CA LEU A 20 19.18 39.55 3.14
C LEU A 20 18.68 38.22 3.70
N CYS A 21 17.65 38.27 4.56
CA CYS A 21 16.80 37.11 4.78
C CYS A 21 16.03 36.87 3.48
N ALA A 22 16.67 36.14 2.56
CA ALA A 22 15.97 35.41 1.53
C ALA A 22 15.19 34.27 2.21
N SER A 23 14.11 34.64 2.89
CA SER A 23 13.02 33.71 3.17
C SER A 23 12.35 33.44 1.83
N LEU A 24 12.94 32.52 1.08
CA LEU A 24 12.28 31.90 -0.07
C LEU A 24 11.12 31.07 0.49
N PHE A 25 10.03 31.75 0.84
CA PHE A 25 8.72 31.12 0.94
C PHE A 25 8.27 30.78 -0.47
N ILE A 26 8.86 29.74 -1.06
CA ILE A 26 8.12 28.87 -1.97
C ILE A 26 7.37 27.88 -1.07
N ALA A 27 6.43 28.39 -0.28
CA ALA A 27 5.28 27.59 0.10
C ALA A 27 4.39 27.61 -1.13
N GLY A 28 4.71 26.73 -2.08
CA GLY A 28 3.86 26.49 -3.23
C GLY A 28 2.49 26.08 -2.73
N CYS A 29 1.54 27.01 -2.79
CA CYS A 29 0.13 26.73 -2.96
C CYS A 29 -0.03 26.01 -4.31
N GLY A 30 0.41 24.75 -4.36
CA GLY A 30 0.16 23.80 -5.45
C GLY A 30 -1.15 23.08 -5.19
N GLY A 31 -2.24 23.85 -5.10
CA GLY A 31 -3.60 23.33 -5.18
C GLY A 31 -3.84 22.80 -6.58
N GLY A 32 -3.52 21.53 -6.78
CA GLY A 32 -3.70 20.81 -8.04
C GLY A 32 -3.81 19.30 -7.79
N GLY A 33 -4.35 18.91 -6.63
CA GLY A 33 -4.63 17.53 -6.26
C GLY A 33 -5.89 17.01 -6.96
N GLY A 34 -5.92 17.08 -8.28
CA GLY A 34 -6.76 16.19 -9.06
C GLY A 34 -6.11 14.82 -9.01
N THR A 35 -6.34 14.07 -7.92
CA THR A 35 -6.10 12.63 -7.94
C THR A 35 -6.78 12.11 -9.21
N PRO A 36 -6.06 11.44 -10.14
CA PRO A 36 -6.73 10.71 -11.20
C PRO A 36 -7.74 9.82 -10.51
N GLY A 37 -9.04 10.09 -10.73
CA GLY A 37 -10.12 9.34 -10.12
C GLY A 37 -9.80 7.87 -10.34
N ALA A 38 -9.57 7.16 -9.24
CA ALA A 38 -9.09 5.80 -9.31
C ALA A 38 -10.08 5.01 -10.15
N VAL A 39 -9.56 4.29 -11.16
CA VAL A 39 -10.39 3.43 -12.00
C VAL A 39 -10.91 2.31 -11.09
N ASN A 40 -12.11 2.52 -10.59
CA ASN A 40 -12.83 1.67 -9.63
C ASN A 40 -13.60 0.54 -10.32
N GLY A 41 -13.10 0.10 -11.48
CA GLY A 41 -13.64 -1.04 -12.21
C GLY A 41 -12.50 -1.92 -12.74
N VAL A 42 -12.78 -3.20 -12.86
CA VAL A 42 -12.06 -4.06 -13.81
C VAL A 42 -12.16 -3.36 -15.17
N VAL A 43 -11.02 -2.94 -15.75
CA VAL A 43 -11.04 -2.30 -17.07
C VAL A 43 -11.52 -3.35 -18.06
N PRO A 44 -12.71 -3.22 -18.69
CA PRO A 44 -13.27 -4.28 -19.54
C PRO A 44 -12.50 -4.50 -20.86
N ASN A 45 -11.37 -3.82 -21.04
CA ASN A 45 -10.69 -3.68 -22.31
C ASN A 45 -9.20 -4.07 -22.26
N VAL A 46 -8.83 -4.94 -21.32
CA VAL A 46 -7.50 -5.56 -21.30
C VAL A 46 -7.60 -7.01 -21.78
N THR A 47 -6.57 -7.50 -22.46
CA THR A 47 -6.60 -8.82 -23.09
C THR A 47 -6.48 -9.91 -22.02
N PRO A 48 -7.35 -10.95 -22.00
CA PRO A 48 -7.18 -12.08 -21.09
C PRO A 48 -5.82 -12.78 -21.28
N PHE A 49 -5.04 -12.94 -20.22
CA PHE A 49 -3.73 -13.56 -20.23
C PHE A 49 -3.46 -14.29 -18.91
N ALA A 50 -3.37 -15.62 -18.97
CA ALA A 50 -3.14 -16.47 -17.81
C ALA A 50 -1.69 -16.44 -17.29
N GLY A 51 -0.76 -15.80 -18.00
CA GLY A 51 0.66 -15.76 -17.63
C GLY A 51 1.03 -14.68 -16.62
N ASN A 52 0.07 -13.86 -16.16
CA ASN A 52 0.30 -12.96 -15.03
C ASN A 52 0.45 -13.76 -13.74
N SER A 53 1.41 -13.38 -12.89
CA SER A 53 1.64 -14.04 -11.61
C SER A 53 1.91 -13.03 -10.50
N TYR A 54 1.45 -13.38 -9.31
CA TYR A 54 1.67 -12.66 -8.08
C TYR A 54 1.81 -13.67 -6.95
N ASN A 55 2.94 -13.66 -6.26
CA ASN A 55 3.24 -14.62 -5.21
C ASN A 55 3.63 -13.89 -3.94
N LEU A 56 2.80 -14.00 -2.90
CA LEU A 56 3.13 -13.52 -1.55
C LEU A 56 4.23 -14.41 -0.97
N THR A 57 5.39 -13.82 -0.68
CA THR A 57 6.57 -14.52 -0.14
C THR A 57 6.73 -14.31 1.36
N SER A 58 6.13 -13.27 1.91
CA SER A 58 6.01 -13.05 3.35
C SER A 58 4.75 -12.24 3.64
N ASP A 59 3.98 -12.69 4.61
CA ASP A 59 2.75 -12.01 5.02
C ASP A 59 2.47 -12.28 6.50
N ASN A 60 2.76 -11.29 7.34
CA ASN A 60 2.43 -11.34 8.76
C ASN A 60 1.12 -10.62 9.09
N TYR A 61 0.46 -10.03 8.09
CA TYR A 61 -0.78 -9.29 8.24
C TYR A 61 -2.02 -10.17 8.00
N GLY A 62 -1.94 -11.12 7.08
CA GLY A 62 -3.04 -11.98 6.64
C GLY A 62 -3.73 -11.43 5.39
N MET A 63 -2.96 -11.12 4.36
CA MET A 63 -3.41 -10.84 3.01
C MET A 63 -4.09 -12.07 2.40
N ALA A 64 -5.23 -11.85 1.75
CA ALA A 64 -5.85 -12.90 0.95
C ALA A 64 -5.08 -13.14 -0.35
N SER A 65 -5.01 -14.40 -0.78
CA SER A 65 -4.45 -14.72 -2.10
C SER A 65 -5.36 -14.16 -3.20
N PRO A 66 -4.83 -13.36 -4.14
CA PRO A 66 -5.64 -12.75 -5.19
C PRO A 66 -6.18 -13.81 -6.15
N THR A 67 -7.41 -13.62 -6.60
CA THR A 67 -8.03 -14.43 -7.67
C THR A 67 -7.99 -13.74 -9.02
N TYR A 68 -7.70 -12.45 -9.06
CA TYR A 68 -7.67 -11.64 -10.27
C TYR A 68 -6.41 -10.79 -10.30
N LEU A 69 -5.73 -10.78 -11.44
CA LEU A 69 -4.51 -10.02 -11.68
C LEU A 69 -4.71 -9.16 -12.92
N ALA A 70 -4.30 -7.90 -12.90
CA ALA A 70 -4.33 -7.04 -14.08
C ALA A 70 -3.16 -6.07 -14.11
N ALA A 71 -2.75 -5.71 -15.31
CA ALA A 71 -1.84 -4.61 -15.57
C ALA A 71 -2.43 -3.71 -16.66
N SER A 72 -2.47 -2.42 -16.38
CA SER A 72 -2.90 -1.41 -17.34
C SER A 72 -1.91 -0.26 -17.36
N SER A 73 -1.86 0.45 -18.48
CA SER A 73 -1.00 1.59 -18.69
C SER A 73 -1.78 2.80 -19.21
N SER A 74 -1.18 3.95 -18.99
CA SER A 74 -1.65 5.24 -19.48
C SER A 74 -0.42 6.13 -19.71
N PRO A 75 -0.59 7.32 -20.31
CA PRO A 75 0.49 8.29 -20.38
C PRO A 75 1.08 8.68 -19.02
N LEU A 76 0.35 8.44 -17.91
CA LEU A 76 0.81 8.74 -16.56
C LEU A 76 1.65 7.62 -15.94
N GLY A 77 1.65 6.41 -16.51
CA GLY A 77 2.37 5.26 -15.97
C GLY A 77 1.61 3.95 -16.08
N VAL A 78 2.10 2.93 -15.36
CA VAL A 78 1.54 1.57 -15.29
C VAL A 78 0.93 1.32 -13.92
N VAL A 79 -0.20 0.63 -13.89
CA VAL A 79 -0.86 0.15 -12.67
C VAL A 79 -0.90 -1.36 -12.70
N LEU A 80 -0.31 -2.00 -11.70
CA LEU A 80 -0.43 -3.43 -11.45
C LEU A 80 -1.45 -3.64 -10.33
N ARG A 81 -2.36 -4.58 -10.50
CA ARG A 81 -3.42 -4.88 -9.54
C ARG A 81 -3.51 -6.37 -9.28
N SER A 82 -3.58 -6.73 -8.01
CA SER A 82 -3.98 -8.05 -7.54
C SER A 82 -5.23 -7.90 -6.67
N ALA A 83 -6.27 -8.66 -6.95
CA ALA A 83 -7.58 -8.49 -6.33
C ALA A 83 -8.27 -9.82 -6.07
N LEU A 84 -9.23 -9.79 -5.15
CA LEU A 84 -10.28 -10.78 -4.98
C LEU A 84 -11.45 -10.36 -5.88
N ALA A 85 -11.75 -11.17 -6.87
CA ALA A 85 -12.93 -11.07 -7.71
C ALA A 85 -13.55 -12.46 -7.88
N THR A 86 -14.87 -12.51 -7.99
CA THR A 86 -15.66 -13.72 -8.27
C THR A 86 -15.94 -13.89 -9.76
N SER A 87 -15.85 -12.81 -10.53
CA SER A 87 -15.99 -12.79 -11.99
C SER A 87 -15.21 -11.61 -12.59
N LEU A 88 -15.00 -11.61 -13.91
CA LEU A 88 -14.36 -10.48 -14.60
C LEU A 88 -15.21 -9.20 -14.56
N THR A 89 -16.49 -9.33 -14.25
CA THR A 89 -17.46 -8.24 -14.15
C THR A 89 -17.90 -8.00 -12.71
N ASP A 90 -17.14 -8.49 -11.72
CA ASP A 90 -17.48 -8.36 -10.31
C ASP A 90 -17.47 -6.86 -9.90
N PRO A 91 -18.63 -6.27 -9.58
CA PRO A 91 -18.69 -4.87 -9.16
C PRO A 91 -18.10 -4.67 -7.76
N ASP A 92 -17.97 -5.74 -6.97
CA ASP A 92 -17.57 -5.73 -5.57
C ASP A 92 -16.15 -6.29 -5.37
N PHE A 93 -15.34 -6.32 -6.43
CA PHE A 93 -13.96 -6.81 -6.34
C PHE A 93 -13.16 -6.02 -5.29
N LYS A 94 -12.30 -6.72 -4.53
CA LYS A 94 -11.47 -6.12 -3.50
C LYS A 94 -10.01 -6.19 -3.88
N THR A 95 -9.36 -5.04 -3.99
CA THR A 95 -7.92 -5.02 -4.30
C THR A 95 -7.12 -5.47 -3.08
N VAL A 96 -6.31 -6.51 -3.26
CA VAL A 96 -5.36 -7.02 -2.26
C VAL A 96 -4.14 -6.10 -2.25
N THR A 97 -3.50 -5.96 -3.42
CA THR A 97 -2.33 -5.10 -3.62
C THR A 97 -2.46 -4.32 -4.92
N ARG A 98 -1.99 -3.07 -4.92
CA ARG A 98 -1.85 -2.24 -6.12
C ARG A 98 -0.48 -1.60 -6.15
N ILE A 99 0.16 -1.61 -7.32
CA ILE A 99 1.44 -0.94 -7.55
C ILE A 99 1.21 0.09 -8.65
N ASP A 100 1.41 1.37 -8.32
CA ASP A 100 1.39 2.47 -9.28
C ASP A 100 2.84 2.83 -9.62
N ILE A 101 3.18 2.76 -10.91
CA ILE A 101 4.52 3.03 -11.45
C ILE A 101 4.40 4.23 -12.40
N PRO A 102 4.81 5.44 -12.00
CA PRO A 102 4.73 6.62 -12.86
C PRO A 102 5.53 6.46 -14.16
N ALA A 103 5.16 7.26 -15.16
CA ALA A 103 5.97 7.41 -16.36
C ALA A 103 7.38 7.93 -16.02
N GLY A 104 8.39 7.46 -16.76
CA GLY A 104 9.79 7.89 -16.59
C GLY A 104 10.57 7.15 -15.49
N VAL A 105 9.95 6.19 -14.80
CA VAL A 105 10.69 5.29 -13.89
C VAL A 105 11.66 4.41 -14.69
N PRO A 106 12.96 4.36 -14.33
CA PRO A 106 13.90 3.48 -14.99
C PRO A 106 13.44 2.01 -15.02
N PRO A 107 13.62 1.30 -16.15
CA PRO A 107 13.03 -0.03 -16.36
C PRO A 107 13.63 -1.14 -15.48
N ARG A 108 14.72 -0.83 -14.79
CA ARG A 108 15.41 -1.70 -13.84
C ARG A 108 15.93 -0.87 -12.69
N GLY A 109 15.93 -1.45 -11.51
CA GLY A 109 16.48 -0.80 -10.32
C GLY A 109 15.76 -1.21 -9.06
N SER A 110 16.32 -0.78 -7.94
CA SER A 110 15.71 -0.92 -6.62
C SER A 110 15.43 0.46 -6.06
N TYR A 111 14.27 0.59 -5.43
CA TYR A 111 13.76 1.83 -4.88
C TYR A 111 13.30 1.60 -3.45
N ALA A 112 13.46 2.60 -2.61
CA ALA A 112 12.99 2.58 -1.24
C ALA A 112 11.52 2.95 -1.21
N LEU A 113 10.72 2.18 -0.47
CA LEU A 113 9.35 2.51 -0.14
C LEU A 113 9.33 3.42 1.09
N GLY A 114 8.52 4.48 1.08
CA GLY A 114 8.46 5.47 2.15
C GLY A 114 9.45 6.63 1.96
N SER A 115 10.74 6.43 2.22
CA SER A 115 11.77 7.48 2.12
C SER A 115 13.06 6.96 1.48
N ALA A 116 13.77 7.83 0.77
CA ALA A 116 15.06 7.47 0.16
C ALA A 116 16.07 7.01 1.23
N GLY A 117 16.88 6.01 0.89
CA GLY A 117 17.97 5.51 1.72
C GLY A 117 19.33 5.77 1.08
N PRO A 118 20.45 5.53 1.81
CA PRO A 118 21.79 5.60 1.22
C PRO A 118 21.91 4.66 0.01
N GLY A 119 22.14 5.23 -1.17
CA GLY A 119 22.29 4.46 -2.41
C GLY A 119 21.00 3.85 -2.98
N THR A 120 19.83 4.12 -2.38
CA THR A 120 18.54 3.64 -2.89
C THR A 120 17.57 4.82 -3.00
N PRO A 121 17.26 5.30 -4.23
CA PRO A 121 16.35 6.42 -4.41
C PRO A 121 14.93 6.06 -3.91
N ALA A 122 14.17 7.07 -3.50
CA ALA A 122 12.76 6.87 -3.18
C ALA A 122 12.02 6.36 -4.42
N PHE A 123 11.09 5.43 -4.23
CA PHE A 123 10.20 5.01 -5.30
C PHE A 123 9.27 6.17 -5.63
N PRO A 124 9.26 6.69 -6.88
CA PRO A 124 8.38 7.79 -7.25
C PRO A 124 6.92 7.34 -7.38
N GLY A 125 6.67 6.03 -7.41
CA GLY A 125 5.35 5.43 -7.40
C GLY A 125 4.87 5.08 -5.99
N ALA A 126 3.88 4.18 -5.93
CA ALA A 126 3.29 3.73 -4.67
C ALA A 126 2.95 2.25 -4.69
N VAL A 127 2.99 1.63 -3.52
CA VAL A 127 2.47 0.29 -3.26
C VAL A 127 1.37 0.42 -2.21
N TYR A 128 0.17 -0.01 -2.55
CA TYR A 128 -1.03 0.05 -1.71
C TYR A 128 -1.50 -1.35 -1.34
N PHE A 129 -2.10 -1.46 -0.16
CA PHE A 129 -2.69 -2.68 0.38
C PHE A 129 -4.15 -2.42 0.78
N PHE A 130 -5.03 -3.41 0.61
CA PHE A 130 -6.46 -3.38 0.96
C PHE A 130 -7.25 -2.23 0.34
N ASN A 131 -8.04 -2.58 -0.68
CA ASN A 131 -8.84 -1.70 -1.52
C ASN A 131 -8.06 -0.88 -2.55
N GLY A 132 -6.73 -1.00 -2.61
CA GLY A 132 -5.95 -0.48 -3.74
C GLY A 132 -5.94 1.05 -3.81
N HIS A 133 -6.12 1.70 -2.67
CA HIS A 133 -6.08 3.16 -2.52
C HIS A 133 -5.16 3.54 -1.37
N GLN A 134 -4.74 4.80 -1.34
CA GLN A 134 -4.07 5.34 -0.18
C GLN A 134 -5.02 5.28 1.02
N SER A 135 -4.65 4.48 2.02
CA SER A 135 -5.44 4.27 3.22
C SER A 135 -4.75 4.90 4.42
N THR A 136 -5.53 5.51 5.32
CA THR A 136 -5.02 5.86 6.66
C THR A 136 -4.91 4.63 7.56
N LEU A 137 -5.57 3.51 7.20
CA LEU A 137 -5.59 2.29 7.99
C LEU A 137 -4.36 1.42 7.75
N LEU A 138 -3.83 1.35 6.52
CA LEU A 138 -2.61 0.59 6.22
C LEU A 138 -1.70 1.42 5.34
N ARG A 139 -0.60 1.87 5.93
CA ARG A 139 0.33 2.80 5.29
C ARG A 139 1.66 2.13 5.04
N THR A 140 2.10 2.13 3.80
CA THR A 140 3.48 1.76 3.45
C THR A 140 4.42 2.83 4.01
N VAL A 141 5.15 2.50 5.06
CA VAL A 141 6.06 3.43 5.77
C VAL A 141 7.54 3.13 5.48
N GLY A 142 7.86 1.97 4.91
CA GLY A 142 9.22 1.56 4.63
C GLY A 142 9.30 0.39 3.67
N GLY A 143 10.53 -0.05 3.38
CA GLY A 143 10.81 -1.23 2.59
C GLY A 143 11.46 -0.94 1.24
N THR A 144 11.41 -1.91 0.33
CA THR A 144 12.01 -1.82 -1.00
C THR A 144 11.09 -2.41 -2.07
N ILE A 145 11.18 -1.86 -3.28
CA ILE A 145 10.64 -2.45 -4.50
C ILE A 145 11.74 -2.52 -5.54
N SER A 146 11.85 -3.65 -6.22
CA SER A 146 12.87 -3.93 -7.23
C SER A 146 12.22 -4.39 -8.52
N PHE A 147 12.65 -3.81 -9.64
CA PHE A 147 12.23 -4.20 -10.98
C PHE A 147 13.36 -4.91 -11.70
N SER A 148 13.10 -6.13 -12.16
CA SER A 148 13.98 -6.89 -13.05
C SER A 148 13.69 -6.58 -14.53
N SER A 149 12.45 -6.21 -14.83
CA SER A 149 12.00 -5.65 -16.11
C SER A 149 10.82 -4.73 -15.88
N PHE A 150 10.76 -3.64 -16.64
CA PHE A 150 9.60 -2.78 -16.71
C PHE A 150 9.52 -2.21 -18.12
N GLY A 151 8.45 -2.51 -18.82
CA GLY A 151 8.05 -1.79 -20.02
C GLY A 151 6.63 -1.27 -19.87
N ALA A 152 6.39 -0.10 -20.48
CA ALA A 152 5.14 0.63 -20.36
C ALA A 152 4.24 0.50 -21.60
N ASN A 153 4.68 -0.21 -22.64
CA ASN A 153 3.88 -0.44 -23.84
C ASN A 153 2.98 -1.66 -23.67
N PRO A 154 1.87 -1.76 -24.42
CA PRO A 154 1.06 -2.97 -24.45
C PRO A 154 1.91 -4.20 -24.82
N GLY A 155 1.79 -5.28 -24.04
CA GLY A 155 2.58 -6.50 -24.26
C GLY A 155 4.01 -6.48 -23.70
N ASP A 156 4.46 -5.37 -23.11
CA ASP A 156 5.70 -5.36 -22.33
C ASP A 156 5.51 -6.11 -21.00
N ARG A 157 6.59 -6.71 -20.48
CA ARG A 157 6.60 -7.32 -19.14
C ARG A 157 7.02 -6.33 -18.06
N VAL A 158 6.31 -6.40 -16.94
CA VAL A 158 6.66 -5.76 -15.68
C VAL A 158 6.89 -6.84 -14.63
N THR A 159 8.16 -7.04 -14.27
CA THR A 159 8.61 -8.11 -13.38
C THR A 159 9.45 -7.54 -12.25
N GLY A 160 9.27 -8.10 -11.06
CA GLY A 160 9.97 -7.61 -9.88
C GLY A 160 9.51 -8.25 -8.59
N SER A 161 9.90 -7.59 -7.50
CA SER A 161 9.49 -7.95 -6.15
C SER A 161 9.45 -6.71 -5.27
N PHE A 162 8.73 -6.81 -4.15
CA PHE A 162 8.80 -5.83 -3.09
C PHE A 162 8.85 -6.51 -1.73
N SER A 163 9.37 -5.79 -0.74
CA SER A 163 9.24 -6.06 0.69
C SER A 163 8.83 -4.74 1.34
N ALA A 164 7.58 -4.63 1.75
CA ALA A 164 7.00 -3.41 2.31
C ALA A 164 6.83 -3.54 3.82
N LEU A 165 7.21 -2.48 4.54
CA LEU A 165 6.84 -2.29 5.94
C LEU A 165 5.57 -1.45 5.98
N VAL A 166 4.52 -2.02 6.54
CA VAL A 166 3.18 -1.43 6.60
C VAL A 166 2.81 -1.14 8.04
N GLU A 167 2.45 0.11 8.32
CA GLU A 167 1.93 0.55 9.62
C GLU A 167 0.40 0.46 9.62
N ASP A 168 -0.16 -0.13 10.69
CA ASP A 168 -1.60 -0.17 10.92
C ASP A 168 -2.07 1.08 11.67
N GLY A 169 -2.71 1.98 10.91
CA GLY A 169 -3.27 3.21 11.43
C GLY A 169 -4.47 3.02 12.36
N ALA A 170 -5.16 1.87 12.30
CA ALA A 170 -6.27 1.52 13.18
C ALA A 170 -5.80 1.00 14.55
N ASP A 171 -4.49 0.80 14.72
CA ASP A 171 -3.87 0.52 16.00
C ASP A 171 -3.76 1.82 16.83
N SER A 172 -4.19 1.75 18.09
CA SER A 172 -4.08 2.85 19.06
C SER A 172 -2.74 2.87 19.78
N ALA A 173 -1.90 1.83 19.65
CA ALA A 173 -0.60 1.77 20.29
C ALA A 173 0.39 2.82 19.73
N THR A 174 1.41 3.14 20.52
CA THR A 174 2.52 4.02 20.12
C THR A 174 3.86 3.39 20.56
N PRO A 175 4.76 3.01 19.61
CA PRO A 175 4.56 3.07 18.16
C PRO A 175 3.43 2.14 17.70
N LYS A 176 2.79 2.49 16.57
CA LYS A 176 1.75 1.64 15.96
C LYS A 176 2.35 0.31 15.50
N ALA A 177 1.54 -0.74 15.49
CA ALA A 177 1.95 -2.04 14.95
C ALA A 177 2.38 -1.92 13.49
N THR A 178 3.48 -2.61 13.17
CA THR A 178 4.02 -2.70 11.82
C THR A 178 4.10 -4.14 11.36
N TYR A 179 3.83 -4.36 10.07
CA TYR A 179 3.81 -5.67 9.44
C TYR A 179 4.68 -5.66 8.18
N THR A 180 5.34 -6.78 7.92
CA THR A 180 6.06 -7.00 6.67
C THR A 180 5.17 -7.74 5.69
N ILE A 181 5.04 -7.21 4.49
CA ILE A 181 4.39 -7.85 3.36
C ILE A 181 5.39 -7.87 2.20
N ALA A 182 5.71 -9.05 1.69
CA ALA A 182 6.60 -9.22 0.55
C ALA A 182 5.94 -10.05 -0.54
N ALA A 183 6.20 -9.69 -1.79
CA ALA A 183 5.71 -10.43 -2.94
C ALA A 183 6.67 -10.35 -4.13
N SER A 184 6.63 -11.36 -4.99
CA SER A 184 7.14 -11.30 -6.36
C SER A 184 5.99 -11.16 -7.36
N PHE A 185 6.23 -10.43 -8.44
CA PHE A 185 5.24 -10.18 -9.48
C PHE A 185 5.83 -10.31 -10.88
N ASP A 186 4.99 -10.76 -11.81
CA ASP A 186 5.26 -10.80 -13.24
C ASP A 186 3.96 -10.57 -13.99
N PHE A 187 3.86 -9.42 -14.67
CA PHE A 187 2.67 -9.00 -15.40
C PHE A 187 3.01 -8.69 -16.85
N LEU A 188 2.10 -9.04 -17.76
CA LEU A 188 2.07 -8.54 -19.12
C LEU A 188 1.17 -7.29 -19.16
N ASN A 189 1.71 -6.16 -19.61
CA ASN A 189 0.98 -4.91 -19.62
C ASN A 189 -0.20 -4.94 -20.62
N GLU A 190 -1.28 -4.23 -20.29
CA GLU A 190 -2.59 -4.27 -20.98
C GLU A 190 -3.27 -5.65 -20.99
N THR A 191 -3.07 -6.43 -19.92
CA THR A 191 -3.71 -7.73 -19.77
C THR A 191 -4.37 -7.93 -18.41
N SER A 192 -5.32 -8.86 -18.37
CA SER A 192 -5.90 -9.39 -17.13
C SER A 192 -5.86 -10.91 -17.09
N GLY A 193 -5.61 -11.47 -15.92
CA GLY A 193 -5.72 -12.91 -15.67
C GLY A 193 -7.16 -13.40 -15.69
N ALA A 194 -7.31 -14.71 -15.86
CA ALA A 194 -8.56 -15.38 -15.55
C ALA A 194 -8.87 -15.21 -14.06
N VAL A 195 -10.16 -15.19 -13.71
CA VAL A 195 -10.56 -15.30 -12.30
C VAL A 195 -10.25 -16.71 -11.83
N LEU A 196 -9.25 -16.82 -10.96
CA LEU A 196 -8.92 -18.07 -10.29
C LEU A 196 -10.03 -18.41 -9.27
N PRO A 197 -10.27 -19.70 -8.99
CA PRO A 197 -11.15 -20.09 -7.89
C PRO A 197 -10.74 -19.37 -6.60
N ALA A 198 -11.72 -18.87 -5.84
CA ALA A 198 -11.47 -18.27 -4.54
C ALA A 198 -10.57 -19.19 -3.70
N PRO A 199 -9.54 -18.65 -3.02
CA PRO A 199 -8.68 -19.48 -2.19
C PRO A 199 -9.57 -20.18 -1.16
N ALA A 200 -9.49 -21.52 -1.10
CA ALA A 200 -10.26 -22.32 -0.15
C ALA A 200 -10.08 -21.85 1.31
N ALA A 201 -8.96 -21.17 1.61
CA ALA A 201 -8.62 -20.64 2.93
C ALA A 201 -9.65 -19.64 3.51
N ALA A 202 -10.27 -18.78 2.69
CA ALA A 202 -11.28 -17.84 3.19
C ALA A 202 -12.56 -18.56 3.64
N GLY A 203 -12.98 -19.60 2.89
CA GLY A 203 -14.11 -20.46 3.27
C GLY A 203 -13.77 -21.43 4.41
N ALA A 204 -12.52 -21.87 4.52
CA ALA A 204 -12.08 -22.81 5.57
C ALA A 204 -12.09 -22.19 6.98
N ALA A 205 -11.97 -20.86 7.08
CA ALA A 205 -12.06 -20.15 8.35
C ALA A 205 -13.49 -19.87 8.80
N ALA A 206 -14.49 -19.96 7.91
CA ALA A 206 -15.88 -19.65 8.24
C ALA A 206 -16.43 -20.47 9.43
N PRO A 207 -16.23 -21.81 9.51
CA PRO A 207 -16.67 -22.56 10.69
C PRO A 207 -15.99 -22.12 11.99
N SER A 208 -14.72 -21.68 11.91
CA SER A 208 -14.00 -21.17 13.09
C SER A 208 -14.54 -19.80 13.51
N TYR A 209 -14.82 -18.93 12.55
CA TYR A 209 -15.45 -17.63 12.80
C TYR A 209 -16.84 -17.81 13.42
N ASP A 210 -17.70 -18.61 12.80
CA ASP A 210 -19.08 -18.86 13.24
C ASP A 210 -19.11 -19.43 14.67
N ALA A 211 -18.24 -20.40 14.96
CA ALA A 211 -18.22 -21.07 16.25
C ALA A 211 -17.58 -20.25 17.38
N LYS A 212 -16.61 -19.38 17.07
CA LYS A 212 -15.75 -18.75 18.08
C LYS A 212 -15.85 -17.23 18.16
N CYS A 213 -16.36 -16.56 17.12
CA CYS A 213 -16.33 -15.10 16.99
C CYS A 213 -17.71 -14.50 16.76
N ALA A 214 -18.57 -15.15 15.95
CA ALA A 214 -19.83 -14.59 15.48
C ALA A 214 -20.86 -14.29 16.60
N SER A 215 -20.75 -14.95 17.76
CA SER A 215 -21.63 -14.68 18.90
C SER A 215 -21.40 -13.30 19.54
N CYS A 216 -20.21 -12.72 19.36
CA CYS A 216 -19.83 -11.42 19.92
C CYS A 216 -19.64 -10.35 18.85
N HIS A 217 -19.15 -10.75 17.67
CA HIS A 217 -18.74 -9.86 16.60
C HIS A 217 -19.55 -10.10 15.33
N ALA A 218 -19.80 -9.03 14.59
CA ALA A 218 -20.18 -9.12 13.18
C ALA A 218 -18.94 -9.11 12.27
N LEU A 219 -19.08 -9.55 11.03
CA LEU A 219 -18.08 -9.55 9.98
C LEU A 219 -18.66 -8.97 8.68
N GLY A 220 -18.64 -7.64 8.57
CA GLY A 220 -18.98 -6.91 7.34
C GLY A 220 -20.23 -7.45 6.63
N SER A 221 -20.08 -7.81 5.36
CA SER A 221 -21.17 -8.39 4.55
C SER A 221 -21.31 -9.92 4.65
N TYR A 222 -20.44 -10.60 5.40
CA TYR A 222 -20.58 -12.04 5.64
C TYR A 222 -21.81 -12.30 6.51
N ASP A 223 -21.97 -11.53 7.59
CA ASP A 223 -23.14 -11.63 8.45
C ASP A 223 -24.32 -10.83 7.89
N THR A 224 -25.43 -11.53 7.63
CA THR A 224 -26.66 -10.90 7.14
C THR A 224 -27.49 -10.27 8.27
N THR A 225 -27.09 -10.49 9.53
CA THR A 225 -27.70 -9.91 10.73
C THR A 225 -26.58 -9.43 11.65
N THR A 226 -26.75 -8.27 12.26
CA THR A 226 -25.79 -7.78 13.25
C THR A 226 -25.85 -8.69 14.48
N GLN A 227 -24.83 -9.52 14.68
CA GLN A 227 -24.70 -10.34 15.87
C GLN A 227 -23.75 -9.67 16.88
N GLY A 228 -24.14 -9.72 18.15
CA GLY A 228 -23.33 -9.25 19.28
C GLY A 228 -23.31 -7.73 19.51
N THR A 229 -22.56 -7.31 20.54
CA THR A 229 -22.36 -5.91 20.92
C THR A 229 -20.93 -5.42 20.68
N ALA A 230 -20.02 -6.31 20.25
CA ALA A 230 -18.64 -5.95 19.99
C ALA A 230 -18.46 -5.34 18.59
N SER A 231 -17.30 -4.75 18.35
CA SER A 231 -17.02 -4.08 17.08
C SER A 231 -16.93 -5.07 15.92
N ASP A 232 -17.40 -4.67 14.74
CA ASP A 232 -17.24 -5.38 13.46
C ASP A 232 -15.77 -5.78 13.22
N LEU A 233 -15.53 -7.01 12.76
CA LEU A 233 -14.21 -7.57 12.49
C LEU A 233 -13.74 -7.43 11.03
N ALA A 234 -14.58 -6.91 10.12
CA ALA A 234 -14.21 -6.62 8.75
C ALA A 234 -12.95 -5.75 8.68
N LEU A 235 -11.98 -6.15 7.85
CA LEU A 235 -10.67 -5.53 7.65
C LEU A 235 -9.79 -5.45 8.91
N LYS A 236 -10.09 -6.22 9.97
CA LYS A 236 -9.35 -6.20 11.24
C LYS A 236 -8.50 -7.44 11.50
N GLY A 237 -8.10 -8.18 10.46
CA GLY A 237 -7.24 -9.37 10.60
C GLY A 237 -5.96 -9.07 11.36
N GLY A 238 -5.31 -7.92 11.15
CA GLY A 238 -4.11 -7.51 11.89
C GLY A 238 -4.28 -7.55 13.41
N LYS A 239 -5.47 -7.18 13.92
CA LYS A 239 -5.76 -7.12 15.37
C LYS A 239 -5.75 -8.50 16.03
N LEU A 240 -5.97 -9.57 15.29
CA LEU A 240 -5.87 -10.92 15.84
C LEU A 240 -4.45 -11.23 16.35
N THR A 241 -3.41 -10.63 15.77
CA THR A 241 -2.03 -10.81 16.26
C THR A 241 -1.85 -10.27 17.68
N ALA A 242 -2.46 -9.12 17.97
CA ALA A 242 -2.39 -8.50 19.27
C ALA A 242 -3.24 -9.24 20.32
N GLN A 243 -4.34 -9.87 19.90
CA GLN A 243 -5.30 -10.53 20.80
C GLN A 243 -5.01 -12.02 21.04
N PHE A 244 -4.23 -12.65 20.17
CA PHE A 244 -3.90 -14.08 20.21
C PHE A 244 -2.39 -14.35 20.10
N GLY A 245 -1.57 -13.37 20.49
CA GLY A 245 -0.11 -13.50 20.52
C GLY A 245 0.38 -14.46 21.61
N SER A 246 1.69 -14.71 21.67
CA SER A 246 2.29 -15.58 22.68
C SER A 246 1.94 -15.19 24.12
N ASP A 247 1.76 -13.89 24.34
CA ASP A 247 1.56 -13.30 25.68
C ASP A 247 0.07 -13.17 26.04
N LEU A 248 -0.82 -13.36 25.06
CA LEU A 248 -2.27 -13.35 25.19
C LEU A 248 -2.84 -14.50 24.35
N PRO A 249 -2.74 -15.76 24.81
CA PRO A 249 -3.12 -16.92 23.98
C PRO A 249 -4.64 -17.04 23.82
N SER A 250 -5.43 -16.26 24.55
CA SER A 250 -6.88 -16.31 24.52
C SER A 250 -7.54 -14.94 24.63
N HIS A 251 -8.72 -14.83 24.02
CA HIS A 251 -9.58 -13.65 24.07
C HIS A 251 -10.96 -14.09 24.56
N GLN A 252 -11.39 -13.59 25.73
CA GLN A 252 -12.68 -13.98 26.35
C GLN A 252 -12.88 -15.50 26.50
N GLY A 253 -11.79 -16.23 26.79
CA GLY A 253 -11.82 -17.69 26.91
C GLY A 253 -11.80 -18.45 25.58
N VAL A 254 -11.78 -17.77 24.44
CA VAL A 254 -11.54 -18.36 23.12
C VAL A 254 -10.04 -18.52 22.91
N THR A 255 -9.61 -19.70 22.46
CA THR A 255 -8.23 -19.96 22.01
C THR A 255 -8.24 -20.34 20.53
N LEU A 256 -7.26 -19.85 19.78
CA LEU A 256 -7.08 -20.15 18.36
C LEU A 256 -5.78 -20.92 18.15
N ALA A 257 -5.84 -22.04 17.43
CA ALA A 257 -4.63 -22.70 16.95
C ALA A 257 -3.92 -21.81 15.91
N PRO A 258 -2.59 -21.93 15.73
CA PRO A 258 -1.86 -21.07 14.78
C PRO A 258 -2.41 -21.09 13.35
N GLY A 259 -2.87 -22.26 12.88
CA GLY A 259 -3.51 -22.39 11.56
C GLY A 259 -4.87 -21.70 11.48
N GLU A 260 -5.70 -21.78 12.54
CA GLU A 260 -6.98 -21.08 12.62
C GLU A 260 -6.76 -19.56 12.68
N LEU A 261 -5.79 -19.11 13.47
CA LEU A 261 -5.43 -17.70 13.59
C LEU A 261 -5.04 -17.12 12.22
N SER A 262 -4.17 -17.82 11.47
CA SER A 262 -3.77 -17.41 10.12
C SER A 262 -4.96 -17.36 9.15
N ALA A 263 -5.80 -18.40 9.15
CA ALA A 263 -6.95 -18.47 8.26
C ALA A 263 -8.01 -17.40 8.59
N LEU A 264 -8.26 -17.14 9.88
CA LEU A 264 -9.14 -16.07 10.33
C LEU A 264 -8.61 -14.71 9.90
N LYS A 265 -7.31 -14.41 10.07
CA LYS A 265 -6.74 -13.13 9.59
C LYS A 265 -7.07 -12.87 8.13
N VAL A 266 -6.89 -13.89 7.29
CA VAL A 266 -7.22 -13.83 5.86
C VAL A 266 -8.71 -13.58 5.63
N MET A 267 -9.57 -14.32 6.33
CA MET A 267 -11.03 -14.17 6.22
C MET A 267 -11.48 -12.77 6.66
N LEU A 268 -11.07 -12.32 7.85
CA LEU A 268 -11.43 -10.99 8.38
C LEU A 268 -11.05 -9.87 7.42
N ASN A 269 -9.91 -10.02 6.74
CA ASN A 269 -9.41 -9.04 5.78
C ASN A 269 -10.06 -9.15 4.39
N ALA A 270 -10.80 -10.22 4.10
CA ALA A 270 -11.52 -10.41 2.85
C ALA A 270 -12.95 -9.83 2.89
N TYR A 271 -13.50 -9.56 4.08
CA TYR A 271 -14.81 -8.95 4.30
C TYR A 271 -14.66 -7.50 4.75
#